data_AF-A0A422HGJ3-F1
#
_entry.id   AF-A0A422HGJ3-F1
#
_cell.length_a   1.000
_cell.length_b   1.000
_cell.length_c   1.000
_cell.angle_alpha   90.00
_cell.angle_beta   90.00
_cell.angle_gamma   90.00
#
_symmetry.space_group_name_H-M   'P 1'
#
loop_
_entity.id
_entity.type
_entity.pdbx_description
1 polymer ?
#
loop_
_entity_poly.entity_id
_entity_poly.type
_entity_poly.pdbx_seq_one_letter_code
_entity_poly.pdbx_strand_id
1 'polypeptide(L)' 'MILEAHKAEVIMLIEEAHENGARYSKACEVVGISHRTLQRWKQCGLKDRRKGSKKTVVR' A
#
# COMPACT_ATOMS: atom_id res chain seq x y z
N MET A 1 -4.67 -12.44 -1.85
CA MET A 1 -3.72 -11.95 -0.82
C MET A 1 -2.79 -10.97 -1.52
N ILE A 2 -2.74 -9.71 -1.11
CA ILE A 2 -1.77 -8.76 -1.66
C ILE A 2 -0.52 -8.88 -0.80
N LEU A 3 0.55 -9.48 -1.34
CA LEU A 3 1.87 -9.59 -0.70
C LEU A 3 2.41 -8.19 -0.31
N GLU A 4 3.26 -8.12 0.72
CA GLU A 4 3.91 -6.88 1.15
C GLU A 4 4.69 -6.17 0.02
N ALA A 5 5.28 -6.94 -0.89
CA ALA A 5 5.98 -6.41 -2.07
C ALA A 5 5.07 -5.53 -2.95
N HIS A 6 3.83 -5.96 -3.18
CA HIS A 6 2.88 -5.19 -3.99
C HIS A 6 2.44 -3.89 -3.33
N LYS A 7 2.47 -3.80 -1.99
CA LYS A 7 2.09 -2.55 -1.31
C LYS A 7 3.11 -1.44 -1.58
N ALA A 8 4.41 -1.76 -1.59
CA ALA A 8 5.47 -0.81 -1.88
C ALA A 8 5.42 -0.36 -3.35
N GLU A 9 5.23 -1.31 -4.26
CA GLU A 9 5.08 -1.06 -5.70
C GLU A 9 3.88 -0.15 -6.00
N VAL A 10 2.74 -0.40 -5.35
CA VAL A 10 1.55 0.44 -5.48
C VAL A 10 1.78 1.85 -4.94
N ILE A 11 2.51 2.02 -3.84
CA ILE A 11 2.82 3.36 -3.31
C ILE A 11 3.72 4.12 -4.29
N MET A 12 4.75 3.47 -4.86
CA MET A 12 5.60 4.07 -5.88
C MET A 12 4.81 4.51 -7.11
N LEU A 13 3.97 3.64 -7.67
CA LEU A 13 3.14 3.97 -8.84
C LEU A 13 2.18 5.14 -8.57
N ILE A 14 1.65 5.22 -7.35
CA ILE A 14 0.77 6.32 -6.95
C ILE A 14 1.53 7.63 -6.78
N GLU A 15 2.76 7.58 -6.25
CA GLU A 15 3.64 8.75 -6.16
C GLU A 15 4.08 9.23 -7.55
N GLU A 16 4.48 8.33 -8.44
CA GLU A 16 4.83 8.65 -9.83
C GLU A 16 3.64 9.28 -10.58
N ALA A 17 2.45 8.71 -10.43
CA ALA A 17 1.24 9.29 -10.99
C ALA A 17 0.96 10.69 -10.40
N HIS A 18 1.23 10.88 -9.11
CA HIS A 18 1.06 12.16 -8.44
C HIS A 18 2.07 13.22 -8.90
N GLU A 19 3.34 12.85 -9.09
CA GLU A 19 4.38 13.72 -9.68
C GLU A 19 4.02 14.15 -11.10
N ASN A 20 3.39 13.27 -11.88
CA ASN A 20 2.80 13.59 -13.18
C ASN A 20 1.52 14.46 -13.09
N GLY A 21 1.12 14.90 -11.89
CA GLY A 21 -0.01 15.80 -11.65
C GLY A 21 -1.34 15.11 -11.35
N ALA A 22 -1.38 13.77 -11.23
CA ALA A 22 -2.61 13.07 -10.87
C ALA A 22 -2.96 13.29 -9.39
N ARG A 23 -4.25 13.37 -9.09
CA ARG A 23 -4.71 13.38 -7.69
C ARG A 23 -4.61 11.98 -7.11
N TYR A 24 -4.20 11.86 -5.84
CA TYR A 24 -4.16 10.59 -5.10
C TYR A 24 -5.46 9.78 -5.22
N SER A 25 -6.63 10.44 -5.21
CA SER A 25 -7.91 9.77 -5.38
C SER A 25 -8.05 9.06 -6.73
N LYS A 26 -7.55 9.65 -7.81
CA LYS A 26 -7.59 9.07 -9.15
C LYS A 26 -6.53 7.98 -9.33
N ALA A 27 -5.33 8.20 -8.79
CA ALA A 27 -4.29 7.16 -8.77
C ALA A 27 -4.75 5.91 -8.00
N CYS A 28 -5.38 6.10 -6.83
CA CYS A 28 -5.96 5.00 -6.05
C CYS A 28 -7.06 4.25 -6.83
N GLU A 29 -7.92 4.97 -7.57
CA GLU A 29 -8.99 4.39 -8.39
C GLU A 29 -8.43 3.52 -9.52
N VAL A 30 -7.37 3.95 -10.21
CA VAL A 30 -6.68 3.20 -11.28
C VAL A 30 -6.07 1.89 -10.76
N VAL A 31 -5.45 1.94 -9.58
CA VAL A 31 -4.85 0.75 -8.95
C VAL A 31 -5.90 -0.14 -8.28
N GLY A 32 -7.16 0.30 -8.20
CA GLY A 32 -8.25 -0.46 -7.58
C GLY A 32 -8.17 -0.52 -6.06
N ILE A 33 -7.50 0.44 -5.42
CA ILE A 33 -7.43 0.55 -3.97
C ILE A 33 -8.19 1.77 -3.47
N SER A 34 -8.74 1.68 -2.26
CA SER A 34 -9.35 2.86 -1.63
C SER A 34 -8.28 3.81 -1.11
N HIS A 35 -8.55 5.12 -1.13
CA HIS A 35 -7.69 6.12 -0.50
C HIS A 35 -7.44 5.83 1.00
N ARG A 36 -8.42 5.23 1.69
CA ARG A 36 -8.30 4.74 3.08
C ARG A 36 -7.25 3.64 3.22
N THR A 37 -7.13 2.75 2.24
CA THR A 37 -6.11 1.70 2.22
C THR A 37 -4.71 2.31 2.16
N LEU A 38 -4.51 3.31 1.29
CA LEU A 38 -3.25 4.02 1.17
C LEU A 38 -2.90 4.82 2.44
N GLN A 39 -3.87 5.55 3.01
CA GLN A 39 -3.69 6.22 4.30
C GLN A 39 -3.30 5.24 5.41
N ARG A 40 -3.94 4.06 5.45
CA ARG A 40 -3.64 3.02 6.43
C ARG A 40 -2.24 2.44 6.24
N TRP A 41 -1.76 2.28 5.01
CA TRP A 41 -0.39 1.84 4.75
C TRP A 41 0.64 2.89 5.19
N LYS A 42 0.38 4.19 4.93
CA LYS A 42 1.23 5.30 5.40
C LYS A 42 1.26 5.39 6.95
N GLN A 43 0.14 5.17 7.64
CA GLN A 43 0.09 5.25 9.11
C GLN A 43 0.54 3.97 9.84
N CYS A 44 0.13 2.80 9.36
CA CYS A 44 0.32 1.53 10.08
C CYS A 44 1.58 0.77 9.63
N GLY A 45 2.29 1.30 8.63
CA GLY A 45 3.44 0.66 8.00
C GLY A 45 3.03 -0.48 7.07
N LEU A 46 3.95 -0.85 6.18
CA LEU A 46 3.76 -1.91 5.19
C LEU A 46 3.56 -3.31 5.80
N LYS A 47 3.92 -3.48 7.08
CA LYS A 47 3.86 -4.75 7.81
C LYS A 47 2.43 -5.28 7.92
N ASP A 48 2.19 -6.48 7.38
CA ASP A 48 0.91 -7.17 7.51
C ASP A 48 0.73 -7.70 8.95
N ARG A 49 -0.07 -6.97 9.74
CA ARG A 49 -0.36 -7.31 11.14
C ARG A 49 -1.60 -8.19 11.31
N ARG A 50 -2.09 -8.87 10.27
CA ARG A 50 -3.24 -9.78 10.44
C ARG A 50 -2.86 -10.90 11.42
N LYS A 51 -3.77 -11.21 12.34
CA LYS A 51 -3.66 -12.33 13.28
C LYS A 51 -3.63 -13.63 12.45
N GLY A 52 -2.45 -14.22 12.24
CA GLY A 52 -2.24 -15.39 11.39
C GLY A 52 -1.15 -15.24 10.31
N SER A 53 -0.57 -14.04 10.12
CA SER A 53 0.59 -13.89 9.22
C SER A 53 1.82 -14.57 9.82
N LYS A 54 2.62 -15.25 8.98
CA LYS A 54 3.83 -15.97 9.38
C LYS A 54 4.83 -14.97 9.98
N LYS A 55 4.83 -14.84 11.31
CA LYS A 55 5.88 -14.13 12.02
C LYS A 55 7.10 -15.06 12.01
N THR A 56 8.14 -14.70 11.27
CA THR A 56 9.46 -15.31 11.52
C THR A 56 9.92 -14.79 12.88
N VAL A 57 9.55 -15.52 13.93
CA VAL A 57 10.11 -15.35 15.27
C VAL A 57 11.50 -15.96 15.20
N VAL A 58 12.53 -15.13 15.18
CA VAL A 58 13.89 -15.61 15.42
C VAL A 58 13.95 -15.98 16.90
N ARG A 59 14.18 -17.26 17.19
CA ARG A 59 14.39 -17.78 18.54
C ARG A 59 15.86 -17.66 18.92
#